data_AF-A0A429F327-F1
#
_entry.id   AF-A0A429F327-F1
#
_cell.length_a   1.000
_cell.length_b   1.000
_cell.length_c   1.000
_cell.angle_alpha   90.00
_cell.angle_beta   90.00
_cell.angle_gamma   90.00
#
_symmetry.space_group_name_H-M   'P 1'
#
loop_
_entity.id
_entity.type
_entity.pdbx_description
1 polymer ?
#
loop_
_entity_poly.entity_id
_entity_poly.type
_entity_poly.pdbx_seq_one_letter_code
_entity_poly.pdbx_strand_id
1 'polypeptide(L)'
;MTDRPSHSARFFGGPLDGRVQELGDTEPVAGTVLKHVHLHDGPKIETRYELGLAEDDCWEFRLCAAPVPEPAPRPEPEPDGVG
;
A
#
# COMPACT_ATOMS: atom_id res chain seq x y z
N MET A 1 33.45 4.48 -8.31
CA MET A 1 32.17 5.02 -8.79
C MET A 1 31.14 4.45 -7.86
N THR A 2 30.61 5.25 -6.94
CA THR A 2 29.55 4.77 -6.04
C THR A 2 28.32 4.58 -6.91
N ASP A 3 27.84 3.33 -7.01
CA ASP A 3 26.60 3.01 -7.70
C ASP A 3 25.49 3.83 -7.02
N ARG A 4 24.84 4.75 -7.75
CA ARG A 4 23.68 5.42 -7.19
C ARG A 4 22.60 4.37 -7.05
N PRO A 5 21.85 4.34 -5.93
CA PRO A 5 20.70 3.46 -5.81
C PRO A 5 19.78 3.69 -7.01
N SER A 6 19.20 2.61 -7.53
CA SER A 6 18.48 2.60 -8.80
C SER A 6 17.41 3.70 -8.82
N HIS A 7 17.26 4.48 -9.89
CA HIS A 7 16.17 5.46 -10.02
C HIS A 7 14.80 4.83 -10.31
N SER A 8 14.60 3.59 -9.88
CA SER A 8 13.38 2.84 -10.10
C SER A 8 13.04 2.04 -8.85
N ALA A 9 11.76 1.93 -8.54
CA ALA A 9 11.24 1.11 -7.45
C ALA A 9 10.38 -0.04 -7.96
N ARG A 10 10.57 -1.24 -7.40
CA ARG A 10 9.72 -2.40 -7.69
C ARG A 10 8.61 -2.54 -6.65
N PHE A 11 7.40 -2.88 -7.10
CA PHE A 11 6.25 -3.12 -6.23
C PHE A 11 6.22 -4.55 -5.70
N PHE A 12 5.90 -4.70 -4.42
CA PHE A 12 5.71 -5.97 -3.74
C PHE A 12 4.35 -6.02 -3.03
N GLY A 13 3.53 -7.00 -3.38
CA GLY A 13 2.16 -7.22 -2.90
C GLY A 13 1.07 -6.48 -3.68
N GLY A 14 -0.16 -6.97 -3.58
CA GLY A 14 -1.35 -6.31 -4.11
C GLY A 14 -1.40 -6.22 -5.65
N PRO A 15 -2.21 -5.31 -6.21
CA PRO A 15 -2.49 -5.26 -7.65
C PRO A 15 -1.32 -4.81 -8.54
N LEU A 16 -0.30 -4.16 -7.95
CA LEU A 16 0.88 -3.69 -8.67
C LEU A 16 2.09 -4.64 -8.54
N ASP A 17 1.97 -5.77 -7.84
CA ASP A 17 3.08 -6.69 -7.59
C ASP A 17 3.92 -7.00 -8.84
N GLY A 18 5.23 -6.89 -8.70
CA GLY A 18 6.20 -7.13 -9.76
C GLY A 18 6.39 -5.98 -10.76
N ARG A 19 5.52 -4.96 -10.77
CA ARG A 19 5.71 -3.76 -11.61
C ARG A 19 6.91 -2.94 -11.12
N VAL A 20 7.48 -2.16 -12.03
CA VAL A 20 8.56 -1.21 -11.76
C VAL A 20 8.10 0.20 -12.12
N GLN A 21 8.43 1.17 -11.29
CA GLN A 21 8.17 2.59 -11.52
C GLN A 21 9.45 3.41 -11.39
N GLU A 22 9.70 4.27 -12.37
CA GLU A 22 10.77 5.26 -12.31
C GLU A 22 10.48 6.28 -11.20
N LEU A 23 11.44 6.45 -10.32
CA LEU A 23 11.52 7.52 -9.34
C LEU A 23 12.14 8.70 -10.07
N GLY A 24 11.37 9.78 -10.27
CA GLY A 24 11.81 10.94 -11.08
C GLY A 24 13.07 11.63 -10.54
N ASP A 25 13.38 12.83 -11.03
CA ASP A 25 14.64 13.52 -10.72
C ASP A 25 14.83 13.93 -9.24
N THR A 26 13.80 13.79 -8.42
CA THR A 26 13.85 14.10 -6.98
C THR A 26 14.41 12.91 -6.20
N GLU A 27 15.26 13.18 -5.21
CA GLU A 27 15.78 12.14 -4.34
C GLU A 27 14.64 11.39 -3.62
N PRO A 28 14.53 10.06 -3.78
CA PRO A 28 13.52 9.27 -3.10
C PRO A 28 13.70 9.29 -1.58
N VAL A 29 12.58 9.39 -0.87
CA VAL A 29 12.55 9.44 0.59
C VAL A 29 11.89 8.18 1.13
N ALA A 30 12.62 7.39 1.91
CA ALA A 30 12.08 6.22 2.60
C ALA A 30 10.90 6.61 3.52
N GLY A 31 9.88 5.77 3.58
CA GLY A 31 8.61 6.04 4.26
C GLY A 31 7.61 6.84 3.42
N THR A 32 7.95 7.26 2.20
CA THR A 32 6.97 7.89 1.29
C THR A 32 5.86 6.90 0.96
N VAL A 33 4.61 7.30 1.20
CA VAL A 33 3.44 6.46 0.89
C VAL A 33 2.86 6.85 -0.46
N LEU A 34 2.89 5.90 -1.39
CA LEU A 34 2.20 5.99 -2.68
C LEU A 34 0.79 5.41 -2.56
N LYS A 35 -0.17 6.14 -3.12
CA LYS A 35 -1.58 5.75 -3.12
C LYS A 35 -2.03 5.44 -4.54
N HIS A 36 -2.29 4.18 -4.82
CA HIS A 36 -2.85 3.75 -6.09
C HIS A 36 -4.37 3.63 -5.99
N VAL A 37 -5.07 4.32 -6.87
CA VAL A 37 -6.53 4.26 -6.96
C VAL A 37 -6.91 3.52 -8.22
N HIS A 38 -7.69 2.46 -8.07
CA HIS A 38 -8.30 1.77 -9.18
C HIS A 38 -9.77 2.19 -9.31
N LEU A 39 -10.15 2.72 -10.48
CA LEU A 39 -11.51 3.12 -10.81
C LEU A 39 -12.09 2.12 -11.82
N HIS A 40 -13.16 1.44 -11.42
CA HIS A 40 -14.05 0.68 -12.30
C HIS A 40 -15.43 1.33 -12.31
N ASP A 41 -16.39 0.79 -13.08
CA ASP A 41 -17.85 1.08 -12.96
C ASP A 41 -18.46 0.66 -11.59
N GLY A 42 -17.64 0.52 -10.55
CA GLY A 42 -17.99 0.09 -9.19
C GLY A 42 -17.27 0.91 -8.12
N PRO A 43 -17.25 0.45 -6.85
CA PRO A 43 -16.62 1.19 -5.76
C PRO A 43 -15.12 1.40 -6.02
N LYS A 44 -14.65 2.61 -5.74
CA LYS A 44 -13.24 2.98 -5.82
C LYS A 44 -12.41 2.12 -4.87
N ILE A 45 -11.40 1.44 -5.39
CA ILE A 45 -10.45 0.66 -4.59
C ILE A 45 -9.17 1.49 -4.43
N GLU A 46 -8.74 1.68 -3.20
CA GLU A 46 -7.48 2.34 -2.86
C GLU A 46 -6.49 1.31 -2.32
N THR A 47 -5.26 1.32 -2.83
CA THR A 47 -4.14 0.51 -2.36
C THR A 47 -3.00 1.44 -1.99
N ARG A 48 -2.35 1.20 -0.85
CA ARG A 48 -1.24 2.02 -0.36
C ARG A 48 0.05 1.20 -0.36
N TYR A 49 1.13 1.82 -0.77
CA TYR A 49 2.46 1.25 -0.80
C TYR A 49 3.44 2.19 -0.10
N GLU A 50 4.33 1.66 0.72
CA GLU A 50 5.38 2.44 1.37
C GLU A 50 6.71 2.20 0.65
N LEU A 51 7.42 3.29 0.35
CA LEU A 51 8.74 3.25 -0.27
C LEU A 51 9.82 2.94 0.78
N GLY A 52 10.64 1.93 0.52
CA GLY A 52 11.83 1.59 1.30
C GLY A 52 13.04 1.35 0.42
N LEU A 53 14.24 1.45 1.00
CA LEU A 53 15.49 1.06 0.36
C LEU A 53 15.86 -0.34 0.87
N ALA A 54 16.08 -1.28 -0.04
CA ALA A 54 16.53 -2.63 0.26
C ALA A 54 18.04 -2.67 0.57
N GLU A 55 18.51 -3.81 1.09
CA GLU A 55 19.92 -4.01 1.46
C GLU A 55 20.88 -3.96 0.26
N ASP A 56 20.38 -4.22 -0.94
CA ASP A 56 21.11 -4.17 -2.21
C ASP A 56 21.04 -2.81 -2.93
N ASP A 57 20.72 -1.72 -2.20
CA ASP A 57 20.59 -0.35 -2.73
C ASP A 57 19.49 -0.20 -3.81
N CYS A 58 18.53 -1.12 -3.87
CA CYS A 58 17.34 -1.04 -4.72
C CYS A 58 16.14 -0.46 -3.97
N TRP A 59 15.34 0.37 -4.63
CA TRP A 59 14.09 0.88 -4.05
C TRP A 59 12.93 -0.10 -4.21
N GLU A 60 12.10 -0.18 -3.18
CA GLU A 60 10.94 -1.07 -3.13
C GLU A 60 9.69 -0.33 -2.64
N PHE A 61 8.57 -0.51 -3.34
CA PHE A 61 7.25 -0.14 -2.86
C PHE A 61 6.57 -1.37 -2.26
N ARG A 62 6.48 -1.46 -0.93
CA ARG A 62 5.83 -2.59 -0.24
C ARG A 62 4.40 -2.26 0.13
N LEU A 63 3.48 -3.17 -0.15
CA LEU A 63 2.07 -3.02 0.19
C LEU A 63 1.91 -2.74 1.70
N CYS A 64 1.28 -1.63 2.03
CA CYS A 64 0.87 -1.36 3.41
C CYS A 64 -0.17 -2.41 3.81
N ALA A 65 -0.07 -2.93 5.04
CA ALA A 65 -1.12 -3.79 5.57
C ALA A 65 -2.49 -3.12 5.36
N ALA A 66 -3.46 -3.87 4.84
CA ALA A 66 -4.80 -3.34 4.63
C ALA A 66 -5.30 -2.73 5.96
N PRO A 67 -6.00 -1.59 5.92
CA PRO A 67 -6.71 -1.15 7.11
C PRO A 67 -7.59 -2.33 7.53
N VAL A 68 -7.41 -2.81 8.76
CA VAL A 68 -8.23 -3.89 9.31
C VAL A 68 -9.68 -3.44 9.11
N PRO A 69 -10.52 -4.18 8.36
CA PRO A 69 -11.92 -3.79 8.27
C PRO A 69 -12.44 -3.72 9.70
N GLU A 70 -13.03 -2.57 10.08
CA GLU A 70 -13.63 -2.42 11.40
C GLU A 70 -14.54 -3.65 11.63
N PRO A 71 -14.35 -4.38 12.74
CA PRO A 71 -15.18 -5.54 13.00
C PRO A 71 -16.64 -5.08 12.97
N ALA A 72 -17.49 -5.83 12.27
CA ALA A 72 -18.91 -5.52 12.20
C ALA A 72 -19.43 -5.24 13.62
N PRO A 73 -20.27 -4.20 13.82
CA PRO A 73 -20.82 -3.91 15.13
C PRO A 73 -21.46 -5.19 15.68
N ARG A 74 -21.10 -5.56 16.92
CA ARG A 74 -21.71 -6.72 17.57
C ARG A 74 -23.23 -6.58 17.49
N PRO A 75 -23.96 -7.65 17.12
CA PRO A 75 -25.42 -7.58 17.14
C PRO A 75 -25.85 -7.13 18.53
N GLU A 76 -26.72 -6.12 18.58
CA GLU A 76 -27.30 -5.64 19.83
C GLU A 76 -27.94 -6.83 20.56
N PRO A 77 -27.76 -6.97 21.88
CA PRO A 77 -28.44 -8.03 22.62
C PRO A 77 -29.94 -7.88 22.37
N GLU A 78 -30.60 -8.97 21.95
CA GLU A 78 -32.04 -8.99 21.79
C GLU A 78 -32.68 -8.51 23.10
N PRO A 79 -33.67 -7.60 23.05
CA PRO A 79 -34.32 -7.15 24.28
C PRO A 79 -34.93 -8.37 24.95
N ASP A 80 -34.51 -8.65 26.18
CA ASP A 80 -35.09 -9.68 27.03
C ASP A 80 -36.62 -9.52 26.99
N GLY A 81 -37.28 -10.49 26.36
CA GLY A 81 -38.71 -10.50 26.21
C GLY A 81 -39.36 -10.44 27.58
N VAL A 82 -39.94 -9.29 27.92
CA VAL A 82 -40.90 -9.18 29.01
C VAL A 82 -42.18 -9.84 28.54
N GLY A 83 -42.45 -11.04 29.06
CA GLY A 83 -43.70 -11.77 28.97
C GLY A 83 -44.00 -12.47 30.28
#